data_AF-A0A0J9SY74-F1
#
_entry.id   AF-A0A0J9SY74-F1
#
_cell.length_a   1.000
_cell.length_b   1.000
_cell.length_c   1.000
_cell.angle_alpha   90.00
_cell.angle_beta   90.00
_cell.angle_gamma   90.00
#
_symmetry.space_group_name_H-M   'P 1'
#
loop_
_entity.id
_entity.type
_entity.pdbx_description
1 polymer ?
#
loop_
_entity_poly.entity_id
_entity_poly.type
_entity_poly.pdbx_seq_one_letter_code
_entity_poly.pdbx_strand_id
1 'polypeptide(L)'
;MSCSSNKKDDRFDFFNNIDTYIKEAKKIKNPNPEITSHGDCKIFSGQIDLGNIEKAESLCNSFARLNKFLVTIKKEDDNHCKFLNYWLNSELSQKCSSENCGVRYIYNGMDSYLFRNEVYSSLNCELCNINKVELHKMSILYNLHDKRNEIHDIINSQKNLEASKLHESSTECFTNYKKGLAMCNNKDENFCKLLENFKTEYRKLYSMVETKGHDYSKYFQRLPGDENSNIISTAVTGTVVGLIPFFGVLYKVSELNIKL
;
A
#
# COMPACT_ATOMS: atom_id res chain seq x y z
N MET A 1 10.25 -19.45 -5.62
CA MET A 1 11.62 -19.04 -5.22
C MET A 1 11.52 -17.82 -4.32
N SER A 2 12.21 -17.82 -3.18
CA SER A 2 12.36 -16.62 -2.34
C SER A 2 13.30 -15.64 -3.04
N CYS A 3 13.10 -14.34 -2.82
CA CYS A 3 14.02 -13.33 -3.34
C CYS A 3 15.43 -13.57 -2.79
N SER A 4 16.42 -13.81 -3.65
CA SER A 4 17.81 -13.93 -3.24
C SER A 4 18.32 -12.58 -2.73
N SER A 5 18.87 -12.56 -1.52
CA SER A 5 19.43 -11.37 -0.89
C SER A 5 20.91 -11.23 -1.27
N ASN A 6 21.21 -10.83 -2.50
CA ASN A 6 22.58 -10.54 -2.90
C ASN A 6 22.70 -9.12 -3.46
N LYS A 7 23.46 -8.28 -2.75
CA LYS A 7 23.78 -6.85 -2.93
C LYS A 7 22.86 -5.87 -2.19
N LYS A 8 23.36 -4.64 -1.97
CA LYS A 8 22.67 -3.48 -1.38
C LYS A 8 21.18 -3.60 -1.64
N ASP A 9 20.37 -3.60 -0.58
CA ASP A 9 18.95 -3.94 -0.64
C ASP A 9 18.16 -2.92 -1.47
N ASP A 10 18.21 -3.11 -2.79
CA ASP A 10 17.61 -2.30 -3.84
C ASP A 10 16.11 -2.59 -3.97
N ARG A 11 15.58 -3.55 -3.20
CA ARG A 11 14.16 -3.92 -3.17
C ARG A 11 13.28 -2.77 -2.65
N PHE A 12 13.87 -1.84 -1.91
CA PHE A 12 13.21 -0.63 -1.46
C PHE A 12 13.31 0.55 -2.44
N ASP A 13 14.02 0.44 -3.56
CA ASP A 13 14.24 1.58 -4.46
C ASP A 13 12.96 2.15 -5.08
N PHE A 14 11.88 1.36 -5.14
CA PHE A 14 10.57 1.87 -5.58
C PHE A 14 10.04 2.97 -4.65
N PHE A 15 10.56 3.09 -3.42
CA PHE A 15 10.21 4.19 -2.52
C PHE A 15 10.63 5.56 -3.05
N ASN A 16 11.58 5.63 -3.99
CA ASN A 16 11.97 6.88 -4.64
C ASN A 16 10.80 7.53 -5.42
N ASN A 17 9.86 6.73 -5.91
CA ASN A 17 8.67 7.19 -6.67
C ASN A 17 7.35 6.75 -6.00
N ILE A 18 7.37 6.54 -4.68
CA ILE A 18 6.26 5.95 -3.93
C ILE A 18 4.93 6.70 -4.09
N ASP A 19 4.97 8.03 -4.18
CA ASP A 19 3.75 8.84 -4.26
C ASP A 19 2.99 8.62 -5.56
N THR A 20 3.73 8.45 -6.66
CA THR A 20 3.17 8.07 -7.96
C THR A 20 2.51 6.70 -7.87
N TYR A 21 3.20 5.71 -7.29
CA TYR A 21 2.66 4.36 -7.13
C TYR A 21 1.41 4.32 -6.26
N ILE A 22 1.42 5.02 -5.12
CA ILE A 22 0.27 5.11 -4.21
C ILE A 22 -0.95 5.72 -4.91
N LYS A 23 -0.73 6.83 -5.62
CA LYS A 23 -1.79 7.54 -6.34
C LYS A 23 -2.50 6.62 -7.33
N GLU A 24 -1.75 5.83 -8.09
CA GLU A 24 -2.29 4.95 -9.11
C GLU A 24 -2.91 3.69 -8.50
N ALA A 25 -2.28 3.13 -7.46
CA ALA A 25 -2.87 2.02 -6.69
C ALA A 25 -4.23 2.39 -6.08
N LYS A 26 -4.42 3.63 -5.64
CA LYS A 26 -5.72 4.14 -5.14
C LYS A 26 -6.80 4.17 -6.22
N LYS A 27 -6.46 4.44 -7.49
CA LYS A 27 -7.43 4.41 -8.61
C LYS A 27 -7.94 3.00 -8.89
N ILE A 28 -7.14 1.97 -8.61
CA ILE A 28 -7.54 0.56 -8.81
C ILE A 28 -8.68 0.16 -7.87
N LYS A 29 -8.68 0.67 -6.63
CA LYS A 29 -9.68 0.39 -5.60
C LYS A 29 -11.05 1.02 -5.86
N ASN A 30 -11.10 2.11 -6.65
CA ASN A 30 -12.32 2.80 -7.04
C ASN A 30 -12.58 2.61 -8.55
N PRO A 31 -13.14 1.46 -8.96
CA PRO A 31 -13.25 1.11 -10.38
C PRO A 31 -14.04 2.16 -11.15
N ASN A 32 -13.42 2.73 -12.20
CA ASN A 32 -14.18 3.25 -13.33
C ASN A 32 -14.79 2.04 -14.07
N PRO A 33 -16.10 1.96 -14.30
CA PRO A 33 -16.76 0.84 -15.00
C PRO A 33 -16.21 0.54 -16.39
N GLU A 34 -15.46 1.44 -17.02
CA GLU A 34 -14.87 1.26 -18.35
C GLU A 34 -13.74 0.21 -18.40
N ILE A 35 -13.16 -0.19 -17.26
CA ILE A 35 -12.17 -1.27 -17.24
C ILE A 35 -12.90 -2.57 -16.95
N THR A 36 -13.53 -3.05 -18.01
CA THR A 36 -14.24 -4.32 -18.15
C THR A 36 -13.47 -5.46 -17.50
N SER A 37 -14.18 -6.33 -16.77
CA SER A 37 -13.63 -7.61 -16.35
C SER A 37 -13.13 -8.32 -17.60
N HIS A 38 -11.83 -8.57 -17.66
CA HIS A 38 -11.28 -9.33 -18.78
C HIS A 38 -11.88 -10.73 -18.71
N GLY A 39 -12.51 -11.21 -19.79
CA GLY A 39 -12.92 -12.61 -19.88
C GLY A 39 -11.76 -13.55 -19.51
N ASP A 40 -10.52 -13.13 -19.81
CA ASP A 40 -9.28 -13.78 -19.40
C ASP A 40 -9.11 -13.93 -17.89
N CYS A 41 -9.51 -12.93 -17.09
CA CYS A 41 -9.46 -13.01 -15.63
C CYS A 41 -10.48 -13.99 -15.05
N LYS A 42 -11.63 -14.16 -15.71
CA LYS A 42 -12.61 -15.20 -15.35
C LYS A 42 -12.11 -16.60 -15.68
N ILE A 43 -11.33 -16.75 -16.76
CA ILE A 43 -10.68 -18.03 -17.08
C ILE A 43 -9.57 -18.30 -16.07
N PHE A 44 -8.69 -17.32 -15.82
CA PHE A 44 -7.61 -17.43 -14.81
C PHE A 44 -8.16 -17.83 -13.43
N SER A 45 -9.24 -17.21 -12.98
CA SER A 45 -9.83 -17.48 -11.67
C SER A 45 -10.34 -18.90 -11.51
N GLY A 46 -10.74 -19.57 -12.60
CA GLY A 46 -11.09 -20.98 -12.61
C GLY A 46 -9.90 -21.95 -12.56
N GLN A 47 -8.66 -21.45 -12.69
CA GLN A 47 -7.43 -22.24 -12.75
C GLN A 47 -6.54 -22.08 -11.52
N ILE A 48 -6.86 -21.11 -10.66
CA ILE A 48 -6.10 -20.80 -9.46
C ILE A 48 -7.01 -20.83 -8.24
N ASP A 49 -6.55 -21.44 -7.16
CA ASP A 49 -7.21 -21.33 -5.87
C ASP A 49 -6.51 -20.27 -5.01
N LEU A 50 -7.19 -19.13 -4.84
CA LEU A 50 -6.82 -18.05 -3.92
C LEU A 50 -7.86 -17.88 -2.80
N GLY A 51 -8.49 -18.99 -2.42
CA GLY A 51 -9.54 -19.09 -1.42
C GLY A 51 -10.95 -19.12 -2.01
N ASN A 52 -11.21 -18.37 -3.09
CA ASN A 52 -12.37 -18.54 -3.97
C ASN A 52 -12.14 -17.88 -5.34
N ILE A 53 -13.05 -18.18 -6.28
CA ILE A 53 -12.99 -17.69 -7.66
C ILE A 53 -13.15 -16.16 -7.74
N GLU A 54 -14.02 -15.56 -6.92
CA GLU A 54 -14.25 -14.11 -6.95
C GLU A 54 -13.02 -13.30 -6.49
N LYS A 55 -12.26 -13.83 -5.53
CA LYS A 55 -11.00 -13.24 -5.07
C LYS A 55 -9.93 -13.33 -6.14
N ALA A 56 -9.81 -14.48 -6.80
CA ALA A 56 -8.85 -14.66 -7.89
C ALA A 56 -9.18 -13.75 -9.09
N GLU A 57 -10.46 -13.64 -9.47
CA GLU A 57 -10.89 -12.74 -10.53
C GLU A 57 -10.64 -11.27 -10.18
N SER A 58 -10.96 -10.86 -8.95
CA SER A 58 -10.72 -9.50 -8.48
C SER A 58 -9.23 -9.13 -8.42
N LEU A 59 -8.37 -10.06 -7.99
CA LEU A 59 -6.92 -9.88 -8.01
C LEU A 59 -6.42 -9.68 -9.44
N CYS A 60 -6.85 -10.54 -10.38
CA CYS A 60 -6.46 -10.43 -11.78
C CYS A 60 -6.91 -9.11 -12.41
N ASN A 61 -8.16 -8.68 -12.16
CA ASN A 61 -8.67 -7.41 -12.65
C ASN A 61 -7.89 -6.21 -12.07
N SER A 62 -7.52 -6.28 -10.79
CA SER A 62 -6.68 -5.27 -10.14
C SER A 62 -5.27 -5.24 -10.75
N PHE A 63 -4.70 -6.41 -11.00
CA PHE A 63 -3.41 -6.54 -11.68
C PHE A 63 -3.46 -5.98 -13.11
N ALA A 64 -4.48 -6.28 -13.91
CA ALA A 64 -4.61 -5.76 -15.28
C ALA A 64 -4.61 -4.22 -15.31
N ARG A 65 -5.32 -3.60 -14.37
CA ARG A 65 -5.34 -2.13 -14.18
C ARG A 65 -3.97 -1.59 -13.79
N LEU A 66 -3.33 -2.22 -12.80
CA LEU A 66 -1.99 -1.83 -12.38
C LEU A 66 -1.00 -1.97 -13.54
N ASN A 67 -1.05 -3.08 -14.28
CA ASN A 67 -0.18 -3.38 -15.40
C ASN A 67 -0.25 -2.30 -16.47
N LYS A 68 -1.46 -1.86 -16.84
CA LYS A 68 -1.65 -0.75 -17.79
C LYS A 68 -0.91 0.52 -17.36
N PHE A 69 -0.99 0.87 -16.08
CA PHE A 69 -0.25 2.00 -15.52
C PHE A 69 1.28 1.75 -15.56
N LEU A 70 1.74 0.61 -15.05
CA LEU A 70 3.17 0.28 -14.99
C LEU A 70 3.81 0.22 -16.39
N VAL A 71 3.10 -0.28 -17.41
CA VAL A 71 3.56 -0.28 -18.80
C VAL A 71 3.76 1.14 -19.33
N THR A 72 2.95 2.10 -18.85
CA THR A 72 3.07 3.50 -19.26
C THR A 72 4.32 4.14 -18.68
N ILE A 73 4.67 3.83 -17.43
CA ILE A 73 5.80 4.45 -16.73
C ILE A 73 7.12 3.68 -16.80
N LYS A 74 7.13 2.42 -17.29
CA LYS A 74 8.33 1.57 -17.26
C LYS A 74 9.55 2.11 -18.03
N LYS A 75 9.37 3.11 -18.89
CA LYS A 75 10.47 3.80 -19.59
C LYS A 75 11.15 4.88 -18.73
N GLU A 76 10.44 5.38 -17.74
CA GLU A 76 10.85 6.50 -16.88
C GLU A 76 11.23 6.02 -15.48
N ASP A 77 10.69 4.87 -15.05
CA ASP A 77 10.97 4.29 -13.74
C ASP A 77 11.37 2.80 -13.84
N ASP A 78 12.64 2.53 -13.56
CA ASP A 78 13.22 1.19 -13.52
C ASP A 78 12.73 0.35 -12.32
N ASN A 79 12.00 0.95 -11.36
CA ASN A 79 11.53 0.29 -10.15
C ASN A 79 10.11 -0.27 -10.25
N HIS A 80 9.45 -0.18 -11.41
CA HIS A 80 8.09 -0.67 -11.61
C HIS A 80 7.92 -2.16 -11.25
N CYS A 81 8.91 -3.00 -11.58
CA CYS A 81 8.89 -4.41 -11.20
C CYS A 81 9.08 -4.62 -9.68
N LYS A 82 9.88 -3.77 -9.01
CA LYS A 82 10.06 -3.83 -7.55
C LYS A 82 8.76 -3.45 -6.84
N PHE A 83 8.08 -2.40 -7.33
CA PHE A 83 6.76 -2.04 -6.82
C PHE A 83 5.74 -3.15 -7.06
N LEU A 84 5.68 -3.73 -8.27
CA LEU A 84 4.78 -4.83 -8.58
C LEU A 84 5.03 -6.04 -7.67
N ASN A 85 6.30 -6.37 -7.41
CA ASN A 85 6.67 -7.44 -6.49
C ASN A 85 6.14 -7.17 -5.08
N TYR A 86 6.35 -5.95 -4.55
CA TYR A 86 5.79 -5.54 -3.25
C TYR A 86 4.26 -5.63 -3.24
N TRP A 87 3.59 -5.03 -4.23
CA TRP A 87 2.14 -4.95 -4.31
C TRP A 87 1.51 -6.35 -4.31
N LEU A 88 2.01 -7.26 -5.15
CA LEU A 88 1.44 -8.61 -5.25
C LEU A 88 1.75 -9.45 -4.00
N ASN A 89 2.96 -9.35 -3.42
CA ASN A 89 3.25 -10.01 -2.14
C ASN A 89 2.34 -9.49 -1.02
N SER A 90 2.05 -8.19 -0.97
CA SER A 90 1.12 -7.58 -0.01
C SER A 90 -0.30 -8.13 -0.19
N GLU A 91 -0.80 -8.19 -1.43
CA GLU A 91 -2.13 -8.72 -1.75
C GLU A 91 -2.30 -10.22 -1.40
N LEU A 92 -1.23 -11.00 -1.51
CA LEU A 92 -1.22 -12.44 -1.23
C LEU A 92 -0.94 -12.79 0.22
N SER A 93 -0.36 -11.87 1.01
CA SER A 93 0.13 -12.10 2.39
C SER A 93 -0.91 -12.64 3.39
N GLN A 94 -2.20 -12.54 3.08
CA GLN A 94 -3.32 -13.01 3.91
C GLN A 94 -4.14 -14.14 3.26
N LYS A 95 -3.88 -14.45 1.99
CA LYS A 95 -4.78 -15.24 1.15
C LYS A 95 -4.23 -16.61 0.80
N CYS A 96 -2.94 -16.86 1.02
CA CYS A 96 -2.38 -18.17 0.73
C CYS A 96 -1.67 -18.86 1.90
N SER A 97 -2.15 -20.07 2.18
CA SER A 97 -1.62 -21.01 3.17
C SER A 97 -0.95 -22.24 2.54
N SER A 98 -0.98 -22.41 1.21
CA SER A 98 -0.42 -23.57 0.51
C SER A 98 0.96 -23.30 -0.09
N GLU A 99 1.78 -24.34 -0.22
CA GLU A 99 3.10 -24.29 -0.86
C GLU A 99 3.06 -23.87 -2.35
N ASN A 100 1.88 -23.85 -2.97
CA ASN A 100 1.67 -23.58 -4.39
C ASN A 100 1.34 -22.11 -4.75
N CYS A 101 1.13 -21.19 -3.79
CA CYS A 101 0.97 -19.76 -4.12
C CYS A 101 2.29 -18.98 -4.07
N GLY A 102 3.24 -19.37 -4.90
CA GLY A 102 4.37 -18.49 -5.17
C GLY A 102 3.89 -17.24 -5.90
N VAL A 103 4.32 -16.05 -5.46
CA VAL A 103 3.99 -14.78 -6.14
C VAL A 103 4.31 -14.83 -7.63
N ARG A 104 5.41 -15.52 -8.00
CA ARG A 104 5.83 -15.78 -9.38
C ARG A 104 4.80 -16.61 -10.14
N TYR A 105 4.26 -17.66 -9.53
CA TYR A 105 3.28 -18.53 -10.17
C TYR A 105 1.98 -17.76 -10.45
N ILE A 106 1.50 -17.00 -9.47
CA ILE A 106 0.31 -16.15 -9.61
C ILE A 106 0.50 -15.09 -10.68
N TYR A 107 1.64 -14.38 -10.66
CA TYR A 107 1.97 -13.38 -11.67
C TYR A 107 2.03 -13.97 -13.07
N ASN A 108 2.79 -15.05 -13.28
CA ASN A 108 2.92 -15.69 -14.58
C ASN A 108 1.57 -16.20 -15.11
N GLY A 109 0.70 -16.69 -14.22
CA GLY A 109 -0.66 -17.08 -14.56
C GLY A 109 -1.46 -15.88 -15.08
N MET A 110 -1.55 -14.80 -14.30
CA MET A 110 -2.29 -13.60 -14.73
C MET A 110 -1.72 -13.00 -16.02
N ASP A 111 -0.39 -12.86 -16.13
CA ASP A 111 0.32 -12.32 -17.30
C ASP A 111 0.02 -13.16 -18.55
N SER A 112 0.09 -14.50 -18.44
CA SER A 112 -0.18 -15.42 -19.57
C SER A 112 -1.65 -15.40 -20.04
N TYR A 113 -2.60 -15.31 -19.11
CA TYR A 113 -4.03 -15.23 -19.48
C TYR A 113 -4.35 -13.88 -20.11
N LEU A 114 -3.85 -12.78 -19.54
CA LEU A 114 -4.07 -11.44 -20.08
C LEU A 114 -3.36 -11.21 -21.42
N PHE A 115 -2.24 -11.89 -21.68
CA PHE A 115 -1.53 -11.82 -22.96
C PHE A 115 -2.35 -12.31 -24.16
N ARG A 116 -3.47 -13.00 -23.94
CA ARG A 116 -4.42 -13.37 -24.99
C ARG A 116 -5.17 -12.15 -25.57
N ASN A 117 -5.18 -11.03 -24.85
CA ASN A 117 -5.76 -9.78 -25.28
C ASN A 117 -4.74 -8.93 -26.04
N GLU A 118 -5.02 -8.56 -27.29
CA GLU A 118 -4.11 -7.82 -28.16
C GLU A 118 -3.70 -6.43 -27.63
N VAL A 119 -4.49 -5.84 -26.72
CA VAL A 119 -4.22 -4.54 -26.10
C VAL A 119 -3.34 -4.68 -24.84
N TYR A 120 -3.16 -5.91 -24.34
CA TYR A 120 -2.31 -6.17 -23.18
C TYR A 120 -0.83 -6.13 -23.56
N SER A 121 -0.01 -5.57 -22.68
CA SER A 121 1.45 -5.57 -22.80
C SER A 121 2.05 -6.12 -21.53
N SER A 122 2.87 -7.17 -21.64
CA SER A 122 3.59 -7.71 -20.49
C SER A 122 4.64 -6.73 -19.99
N LEU A 123 4.85 -6.74 -18.67
CA LEU A 123 5.93 -6.03 -18.01
C LEU A 123 7.25 -6.80 -18.06
N ASN A 124 7.21 -8.13 -18.29
CA ASN A 124 8.36 -9.02 -18.22
C ASN A 124 9.11 -8.92 -16.87
N CYS A 125 8.39 -8.77 -15.76
CA CYS A 125 8.98 -8.68 -14.43
C CYS A 125 9.31 -10.06 -13.87
N GLU A 126 10.44 -10.18 -13.17
CA GLU A 126 10.74 -11.36 -12.37
C GLU A 126 10.31 -11.15 -10.91
N LEU A 127 9.18 -11.75 -10.52
CA LEU A 127 8.66 -11.64 -9.16
C LEU A 127 9.16 -12.79 -8.27
N CYS A 128 9.32 -12.52 -6.98
CA CYS A 128 9.83 -13.46 -6.00
C CYS A 128 9.20 -13.24 -4.62
N ASN A 129 9.09 -14.30 -3.82
CA ASN A 129 8.45 -14.20 -2.51
C ASN A 129 9.29 -13.34 -1.57
N ILE A 130 8.71 -12.25 -1.07
CA ILE A 130 9.30 -11.40 -0.03
C ILE A 130 9.02 -12.05 1.32
N ASN A 131 10.05 -12.21 2.15
CA ASN A 131 9.83 -12.78 3.48
C ASN A 131 8.95 -11.86 4.35
N LYS A 132 8.27 -12.43 5.33
CA LYS A 132 7.26 -11.72 6.14
C LYS A 132 7.81 -10.47 6.85
N VAL A 133 9.06 -10.52 7.34
CA VAL A 133 9.67 -9.40 8.07
C VAL A 133 9.94 -8.23 7.11
N GLU A 134 10.54 -8.50 5.95
CA GLU A 134 10.81 -7.48 4.94
C GLU A 134 9.52 -6.90 4.34
N LEU A 135 8.54 -7.76 4.06
CA LEU A 135 7.24 -7.31 3.58
C LEU A 135 6.57 -6.39 4.61
N HIS A 136 6.65 -6.73 5.90
CA HIS A 136 6.09 -5.90 6.96
C HIS A 136 6.75 -4.53 7.06
N LYS A 137 8.09 -4.45 6.93
CA LYS A 137 8.83 -3.18 6.86
C LYS A 137 8.37 -2.33 5.68
N MET A 138 8.28 -2.91 4.48
CA MET A 138 7.77 -2.22 3.29
C MET A 138 6.33 -1.73 3.50
N SER A 139 5.46 -2.54 4.13
CA SER A 139 4.09 -2.14 4.43
C SER A 139 4.00 -0.96 5.42
N ILE A 140 4.90 -0.90 6.41
CA ILE A 140 4.99 0.26 7.31
C ILE A 140 5.34 1.52 6.51
N LEU A 141 6.40 1.48 5.71
CA LEU A 141 6.80 2.64 4.89
C LEU A 141 5.68 3.05 3.92
N TYR A 142 5.05 2.08 3.25
CA TYR A 142 3.93 2.36 2.34
C TYR A 142 2.78 3.08 3.07
N ASN A 143 2.35 2.58 4.23
CA ASN A 143 1.27 3.20 5.01
C ASN A 143 1.64 4.63 5.43
N LEU A 144 2.88 4.83 5.89
CA LEU A 144 3.39 6.15 6.25
C LEU A 144 3.27 7.14 5.08
N HIS A 145 3.74 6.78 3.89
CA HIS A 145 3.61 7.62 2.70
C HIS A 145 2.15 7.85 2.29
N ASP A 146 1.31 6.82 2.36
CA ASP A 146 -0.10 6.90 1.98
C ASP A 146 -0.87 7.89 2.87
N LYS A 147 -0.68 7.78 4.19
CA LYS A 147 -1.32 8.64 5.19
C LYS A 147 -0.77 10.05 5.16
N ARG A 148 0.53 10.23 4.91
CA ARG A 148 1.13 11.55 4.66
C ARG A 148 0.50 12.24 3.45
N ASN A 149 0.27 11.51 2.36
CA ASN A 149 -0.38 12.06 1.17
C ASN A 149 -1.83 12.47 1.45
N GLU A 150 -2.57 11.67 2.23
CA GLU A 150 -3.93 12.05 2.68
C GLU A 150 -3.92 13.35 3.51
N ILE A 151 -2.99 13.48 4.44
CA ILE A 151 -2.84 14.69 5.25
C ILE A 151 -2.51 15.89 4.35
N HIS A 152 -1.57 15.73 3.43
CA HIS A 152 -1.19 16.79 2.49
C HIS A 152 -2.37 17.25 1.63
N ASP A 153 -3.18 16.31 1.13
CA ASP A 153 -4.38 16.61 0.34
C ASP A 153 -5.44 17.36 1.17
N ILE A 154 -5.66 16.95 2.43
CA ILE A 154 -6.60 17.64 3.34
C ILE A 154 -6.13 19.07 3.63
N ILE A 155 -4.85 19.26 3.94
CA ILE A 155 -4.28 20.58 4.24
C ILE A 155 -4.40 21.51 3.02
N ASN A 156 -4.13 21.00 1.82
CA ASN A 156 -4.15 21.80 0.59
C ASN A 156 -5.55 21.94 -0.04
N SER A 157 -6.55 21.22 0.46
CA SER A 157 -7.92 21.33 0.01
C SER A 157 -8.46 22.75 0.21
N GLN A 158 -9.25 23.22 -0.75
CA GLN A 158 -10.05 24.46 -0.65
C GLN A 158 -11.41 24.21 0.03
N LYS A 159 -11.73 22.95 0.36
CA LYS A 159 -12.97 22.58 1.03
C LYS A 159 -12.89 22.80 2.55
N ASN A 160 -14.01 22.64 3.23
CA ASN A 160 -14.06 22.60 4.69
C ASN A 160 -13.11 21.53 5.25
N LEU A 161 -12.50 21.83 6.39
CA LEU A 161 -11.59 20.92 7.09
C LEU A 161 -12.27 19.57 7.39
N GLU A 162 -11.70 18.49 6.88
CA GLU A 162 -12.05 17.11 7.25
C GLU A 162 -11.33 16.71 8.56
N ALA A 163 -11.71 17.33 9.68
CA ALA A 163 -11.00 17.22 10.97
C ALA A 163 -10.77 15.78 11.44
N SER A 164 -11.81 14.94 11.39
CA SER A 164 -11.71 13.53 11.81
C SER A 164 -10.69 12.76 10.97
N LYS A 165 -10.64 13.02 9.66
CA LYS A 165 -9.73 12.35 8.73
C LYS A 165 -8.30 12.82 8.92
N LEU A 166 -8.09 14.12 9.15
CA LEU A 166 -6.77 14.67 9.51
C LEU A 166 -6.23 14.00 10.79
N HIS A 167 -7.10 13.85 11.80
CA HIS A 167 -6.74 13.18 13.05
C HIS A 167 -6.42 11.71 12.84
N GLU A 168 -7.28 10.97 12.13
CA GLU A 168 -7.07 9.55 11.83
C GLU A 168 -5.74 9.32 11.08
N SER A 169 -5.52 10.02 9.95
CA SER A 169 -4.32 9.84 9.13
C SER A 169 -3.04 10.23 9.89
N SER A 170 -3.06 11.28 10.71
CA SER A 170 -1.88 11.68 11.50
C SER A 170 -1.60 10.75 12.68
N THR A 171 -2.64 10.19 13.30
CA THR A 171 -2.52 9.16 14.35
C THR A 171 -1.97 7.84 13.79
N GLU A 172 -2.40 7.46 12.58
CA GLU A 172 -1.84 6.31 11.87
C GLU A 172 -0.36 6.52 11.54
N CYS A 173 0.03 7.72 11.06
CA CYS A 173 1.43 8.08 10.84
C CYS A 173 2.24 7.95 12.14
N PHE A 174 1.76 8.51 13.25
CA PHE A 174 2.40 8.40 14.56
C PHE A 174 2.65 6.93 14.96
N THR A 175 1.60 6.12 14.86
CA THR A 175 1.62 4.71 15.29
C THR A 175 2.55 3.87 14.42
N ASN A 176 2.48 4.01 13.09
CA ASN A 176 3.33 3.26 12.17
C ASN A 176 4.79 3.72 12.25
N TYR A 177 5.05 5.01 12.46
CA TYR A 177 6.41 5.52 12.63
C TYR A 177 7.04 4.97 13.90
N LYS A 178 6.30 4.93 15.03
CA LYS A 178 6.75 4.30 16.27
C LYS A 178 7.08 2.81 16.08
N LYS A 179 6.26 2.07 15.34
CA LYS A 179 6.53 0.67 14.99
C LYS A 179 7.80 0.54 14.14
N GLY A 180 7.99 1.42 13.16
CA GLY A 180 9.19 1.47 12.33
C GLY A 180 10.46 1.74 13.15
N LEU A 181 10.41 2.71 14.07
CA LEU A 181 11.54 3.01 14.97
C LEU A 181 11.96 1.79 15.79
N ALA A 182 10.99 1.02 16.30
CA ALA A 182 11.27 -0.19 17.07
C ALA A 182 11.91 -1.33 16.24
N MET A 183 11.88 -1.22 14.90
CA MET A 183 12.53 -2.17 13.98
C MET A 183 13.93 -1.70 13.55
N CYS A 184 14.35 -0.49 13.95
CA CYS A 184 15.67 0.04 13.64
C CYS A 184 16.73 -0.43 14.63
N ASN A 185 17.24 -1.65 14.39
CA ASN A 185 18.19 -2.33 15.29
C ASN A 185 19.64 -2.29 14.79
N ASN A 186 20.07 -1.20 14.14
CA ASN A 186 21.41 -0.98 13.55
C ASN A 186 21.88 -1.97 12.46
N LYS A 187 21.07 -2.97 12.06
CA LYS A 187 21.42 -3.97 11.02
C LYS A 187 20.73 -3.77 9.67
N ASP A 188 19.74 -2.88 9.60
CA ASP A 188 18.99 -2.57 8.39
C ASP A 188 19.11 -1.08 8.09
N GLU A 189 20.24 -0.70 7.48
CA GLU A 189 20.52 0.69 7.16
C GLU A 189 19.54 1.27 6.14
N ASN A 190 19.03 0.46 5.21
CA ASN A 190 18.17 0.94 4.14
C ASN A 190 16.77 1.29 4.63
N PHE A 191 16.11 0.39 5.37
CA PHE A 191 14.79 0.67 5.95
C PHE A 191 14.83 1.89 6.88
N CYS A 192 15.82 1.96 7.77
CA CYS A 192 15.94 3.06 8.72
C CYS A 192 16.27 4.39 8.05
N LYS A 193 17.09 4.38 6.99
CA LYS A 193 17.34 5.58 6.18
C LYS A 193 16.06 6.08 5.51
N LEU A 194 15.24 5.18 4.97
CA LEU A 194 13.95 5.56 4.38
C LEU A 194 12.98 6.10 5.43
N LEU A 195 12.98 5.54 6.64
CA LEU A 195 12.17 6.03 7.75
C LEU A 195 12.59 7.44 8.20
N GLU A 196 13.89 7.73 8.27
CA GLU A 196 14.41 9.08 8.58
C GLU A 196 14.14 10.09 7.46
N ASN A 197 14.23 9.66 6.20
CA ASN A 197 13.80 10.47 5.06
C ASN A 197 12.31 10.82 5.17
N PHE A 198 11.46 9.82 5.48
CA PHE A 198 10.04 10.04 5.71
C PHE A 198 9.79 11.06 6.82
N LYS A 199 10.50 10.96 7.96
CA LYS A 199 10.40 11.93 9.06
C LYS A 199 10.65 13.36 8.59
N THR A 200 11.71 13.54 7.80
CA THR A 200 12.11 14.84 7.25
C THR A 200 11.00 15.42 6.37
N GLU A 201 10.41 14.59 5.50
CA GLU A 201 9.30 15.01 4.64
C GLU A 201 8.02 15.29 5.45
N TYR A 202 7.67 14.46 6.43
CA TYR A 202 6.48 14.64 7.26
C TYR A 202 6.55 15.93 8.09
N ARG A 203 7.73 16.31 8.60
CA ARG A 203 7.93 17.56 9.33
C ARG A 203 7.61 18.81 8.50
N LYS A 204 7.69 18.75 7.17
CA LYS A 204 7.27 19.86 6.30
C LYS A 204 5.77 20.15 6.42
N LEU A 205 4.96 19.16 6.80
CA LEU A 205 3.53 19.35 7.05
C LEU A 205 3.27 20.21 8.30
N TYR A 206 4.20 20.27 9.26
CA TYR A 206 3.99 20.98 10.53
C TYR A 206 3.73 22.47 10.28
N SER A 207 4.60 23.12 9.49
CA SER A 207 4.44 24.53 9.13
C SER A 207 3.19 24.77 8.28
N MET A 208 2.80 23.81 7.44
CA MET A 208 1.59 23.93 6.62
C MET A 208 0.32 23.91 7.48
N VAL A 209 0.26 23.00 8.45
CA VAL A 209 -0.83 22.89 9.42
C VAL A 209 -0.91 24.15 10.29
N GLU A 210 0.23 24.64 10.78
CA GLU A 210 0.30 25.86 11.58
C GLU A 210 -0.20 27.09 10.81
N THR A 211 0.17 27.19 9.52
CA THR A 211 -0.30 28.28 8.63
C THR A 211 -1.81 28.23 8.41
N LYS A 212 -2.42 27.04 8.36
CA LYS A 212 -3.88 26.89 8.28
C LYS A 212 -4.60 27.26 9.58
N GLY A 213 -3.87 27.36 10.68
CA GLY A 213 -4.35 27.87 11.95
C GLY A 213 -4.72 26.79 12.96
N HIS A 214 -5.29 27.27 14.08
CA HIS A 214 -5.60 26.46 15.26
C HIS A 214 -6.52 25.28 14.94
N ASP A 215 -7.51 25.49 14.06
CA ASP A 215 -8.50 24.45 13.73
C ASP A 215 -7.88 23.24 13.04
N TYR A 216 -6.78 23.40 12.29
CA TYR A 216 -6.04 22.26 11.73
C TYR A 216 -5.08 21.67 12.76
N SER A 217 -4.35 22.54 13.46
CA SER A 217 -3.34 22.14 14.45
C SER A 217 -3.90 21.28 15.57
N LYS A 218 -5.13 21.54 16.00
CA LYS A 218 -5.84 20.77 17.04
C LYS A 218 -6.03 19.29 16.69
N TYR A 219 -6.22 18.97 15.41
CA TYR A 219 -6.49 17.60 14.95
C TYR A 219 -5.27 16.90 14.38
N PHE A 220 -4.15 17.60 14.17
CA PHE A 220 -2.95 17.02 13.58
C PHE A 220 -1.98 16.50 14.64
N GLN A 221 -1.66 15.21 14.58
CA GLN A 221 -0.65 14.58 15.42
C GLN A 221 0.74 14.63 14.78
N ARG A 222 1.72 15.22 15.49
CA ARG A 222 3.15 15.18 15.12
C ARG A 222 3.74 13.80 15.38
N LEU A 223 4.87 13.48 14.76
CA LEU A 223 5.55 12.19 14.98
C LEU A 223 6.10 12.05 16.41
N PRO A 224 6.28 10.81 16.91
CA PRO A 224 6.92 10.55 18.19
C PRO A 224 8.27 11.28 18.32
N GLY A 225 8.48 11.94 19.46
CA GLY A 225 9.69 12.73 19.72
C GLY A 225 9.65 14.17 19.19
N ASP A 226 8.63 14.54 18.42
CA ASP A 226 8.36 15.92 17.96
C ASP A 226 7.12 16.54 18.62
N GLU A 227 6.58 15.85 19.63
CA GLU A 227 5.45 16.30 20.42
C GLU A 227 5.85 17.61 21.12
N ASN A 228 5.12 18.70 20.84
CA ASN A 228 5.18 19.87 21.71
C ASN A 228 4.75 19.39 23.10
N SER A 229 5.48 19.76 24.15
CA SER A 229 5.30 19.35 25.56
C SER A 229 3.91 19.60 26.18
N ASN A 230 2.91 20.01 25.38
CA ASN A 230 1.64 20.59 25.82
C ASN A 230 0.40 19.89 25.26
N ILE A 231 0.49 18.67 24.70
CA ILE A 231 -0.71 17.90 24.30
C ILE A 231 -0.82 16.63 25.15
N ILE A 232 -1.96 16.51 25.81
CA ILE A 232 -2.34 15.49 26.79
C ILE A 232 -2.11 14.09 26.22
N SER A 233 -1.17 13.36 26.84
CA SER A 233 -0.97 11.92 26.65
C SER A 233 -2.23 11.17 27.09
N THR A 234 -3.14 10.89 26.16
CA THR A 234 -4.11 9.81 26.38
C THR A 234 -3.33 8.51 26.34
N ALA A 235 -3.18 7.88 27.51
CA ALA A 235 -2.61 6.56 27.63
C ALA A 235 -3.39 5.61 26.72
N VAL A 236 -2.74 5.11 25.66
CA VAL A 236 -3.28 4.03 24.83
C VAL A 236 -3.25 2.78 25.70
N THR A 237 -4.38 2.45 26.31
CA THR A 237 -4.63 1.15 26.89
C THR A 237 -4.53 0.13 25.77
N GLY A 238 -3.53 -0.75 25.88
CA GLY A 238 -3.27 -1.79 24.90
C GLY A 238 -4.43 -2.78 24.84
N THR A 239 -5.31 -2.61 23.85
CA THR A 239 -6.06 -3.71 23.29
C THR A 239 -5.25 -4.25 22.12
N VAL A 240 -4.73 -5.47 22.29
CA VAL A 240 -4.26 -6.31 21.18
C VAL A 240 -5.49 -6.66 20.35
N VAL A 241 -5.89 -5.75 19.46
CA VAL A 241 -6.81 -6.06 18.36
C VAL A 241 -5.92 -6.38 17.17
N GLY A 242 -6.08 -7.60 16.65
CA GLY A 242 -5.29 -8.13 15.56
C GLY A 242 -5.15 -7.15 14.41
N LEU A 243 -3.97 -7.19 13.77
CA LEU A 243 -3.67 -6.48 12.52
C LEU A 243 -4.89 -6.56 11.59
N ILE A 244 -5.65 -5.46 11.47
CA ILE A 244 -6.54 -5.24 10.34
C ILE A 244 -5.67 -4.59 9.27
N PRO A 245 -5.34 -5.29 8.19
CA PRO A 245 -4.67 -4.69 7.07
C PRO A 245 -5.69 -3.83 6.30
N PHE A 246 -5.41 -2.53 6.23
CA PHE A 246 -6.19 -1.51 5.52
C PHE A 246 -6.26 -1.68 3.98
N PHE A 247 -5.91 -2.84 3.45
CA PHE A 247 -6.15 -3.22 2.04
C PHE A 247 -7.37 -4.13 1.87
N GLY A 248 -8.04 -4.56 2.96
CA GLY A 248 -9.13 -5.54 2.94
C GLY A 248 -10.54 -5.02 3.19
N VAL A 249 -10.84 -3.72 3.04
CA VAL A 249 -12.20 -3.20 3.22
C VAL A 249 -12.80 -2.78 1.88
N LEU A 250 -14.04 -3.25 1.66
CA LEU A 250 -14.95 -3.02 0.54
C LEU A 250 -14.97 -4.08 -0.60
N TYR A 251 -15.19 -5.35 -0.24
CA TYR A 251 -16.28 -6.04 -0.92
C TYR A 251 -17.58 -5.49 -0.37
N LYS A 252 -18.25 -4.71 -1.21
CA LYS A 252 -19.64 -4.26 -1.06
C LYS A 252 -20.51 -5.50 -0.84
N VAL A 253 -20.89 -5.80 0.42
CA VAL A 253 -21.99 -6.72 0.69
C VAL A 253 -23.24 -5.99 0.24
N SER A 254 -23.73 -6.36 -0.93
CA SER A 254 -25.07 -6.03 -1.40
C SER A 254 -26.09 -6.43 -0.32
N GLU A 255 -27.02 -5.51 -0.06
CA GLU A 255 -28.12 -5.56 0.89
C GLU A 255 -28.55 -6.97 1.33
N LEU A 256 -28.38 -7.27 2.63
CA LEU A 256 -29.12 -8.33 3.30
C LEU A 256 -30.58 -7.89 3.40
N ASN A 257 -31.38 -8.26 2.40
CA ASN A 257 -32.84 -8.27 2.51
C ASN A 257 -33.26 -9.32 3.55
N ILE A 258 -33.31 -8.92 4.82
CA ILE A 258 -33.99 -9.68 5.86
C ILE A 258 -35.48 -9.39 5.70
N LYS A 259 -36.22 -10.31 5.09
CA LYS A 259 -37.66 -10.37 5.30
C LYS A 259 -37.90 -10.98 6.68
N LEU A 260 -38.55 -10.20 7.54
CA LEU A 260 -39.16 -10.63 8.80
C LEU A 260 -40.21 -11.72 8.53
#